data_AF-A0A6C0E8A1-F1
#
_entry.id   AF-A0A6C0E8A1-F1
#
_cell.length_a   1.000
_cell.length_b   1.000
_cell.length_c   1.000
_cell.angle_alpha   90.00
_cell.angle_beta   90.00
_cell.angle_gamma   90.00
#
_symmetry.space_group_name_H-M   'P 1'
#
loop_
_entity.id
_entity.type
_entity.pdbx_description
1 polymer ?
#
loop_
_entity_poly.entity_id
_entity_poly.type
_entity_poly.pdbx_seq_one_letter_code
_entity_poly.pdbx_strand_id
1 'polypeptide(L)'
;MDNEKMLEKKLLFKITNQEENHNGFQYTTGINILDKPFEFAGSCVKGGLYFTDKENLHWFYMYGIWVRVVKIPDGANVVEDPDKSIGRKWRADQIELCERYPLYDVNTIIQLKLTITEQYIINACSLGKIDVLDYLQSSGLFYHDYGTILQRPKCSDKDCLYAAADNGHLDLLIWWNNSGLPLTTSKNAHFSYSDNVIGMASKAGNVKILQL
;
A
#
# COMPACT_ATOMS: atom_id res chain seq x y z
N MET A 1 29.73 9.15 12.80
CA MET A 1 29.41 9.51 11.41
C MET A 1 27.90 9.57 11.37
N ASP A 2 27.38 10.78 11.56
CA ASP A 2 26.04 11.00 12.10
C ASP A 2 24.96 10.58 11.12
N ASN A 3 23.93 9.90 11.61
CA ASN A 3 22.83 9.36 10.80
C ASN A 3 22.17 10.43 9.91
N GLU A 4 22.19 11.69 10.34
CA GLU A 4 21.66 12.86 9.63
C GLU A 4 22.33 13.04 8.24
N LYS A 5 23.67 13.02 8.17
CA LYS A 5 24.42 13.17 6.90
C LYS A 5 24.19 12.00 5.93
N MET A 6 23.77 10.83 6.43
CA MET A 6 23.42 9.68 5.59
C MET A 6 22.01 9.80 4.98
N LEU A 7 21.12 10.55 5.62
CA LEU A 7 19.74 10.73 5.19
C LEU A 7 19.56 11.92 4.22
N GLU A 8 20.42 12.95 4.29
CA GLU A 8 20.36 14.13 3.41
C GLU A 8 20.35 13.82 1.90
N LYS A 9 20.91 12.67 1.48
CA LYS A 9 20.94 12.25 0.07
C LYS A 9 19.84 11.27 -0.32
N LYS A 10 19.02 10.83 0.64
CA LYS A 10 17.96 9.83 0.41
C LYS A 10 16.61 10.51 0.23
N LEU A 11 15.81 9.97 -0.68
CA LEU A 11 14.39 10.29 -0.74
C LEU A 11 13.68 9.58 0.41
N LEU A 12 13.07 10.37 1.30
CA LEU A 12 12.37 9.89 2.49
C LEU A 12 10.87 10.07 2.32
N PHE A 13 10.13 9.13 2.89
CA PHE A 13 8.69 9.05 2.71
C PHE A 13 7.99 8.67 4.00
N LYS A 14 6.73 9.07 4.09
CA LYS A 14 5.79 8.64 5.12
C LYS A 14 4.49 8.20 4.46
N ILE A 15 3.93 7.09 4.92
CA ILE A 15 2.56 6.72 4.61
C ILE A 15 1.63 7.40 5.62
N THR A 16 0.59 8.07 5.16
CA THR A 16 -0.47 8.66 6.00
C THR A 16 -1.84 8.09 5.63
N ASN A 17 -2.72 7.93 6.63
CA ASN A 17 -4.11 7.54 6.42
C ASN A 17 -4.92 8.70 5.83
N GLN A 18 -6.19 8.46 5.55
CA GLN A 18 -7.07 9.42 4.88
C GLN A 18 -7.13 10.77 5.60
N GLU A 19 -7.17 10.77 6.93
CA GLU A 19 -7.23 11.97 7.77
C GLU A 19 -5.86 12.61 8.04
N GLU A 20 -4.77 11.98 7.58
CA GLU A 20 -3.39 12.30 7.98
C GLU A 20 -3.23 12.44 9.51
N ASN A 21 -3.93 11.59 10.27
CA ASN A 21 -3.88 11.55 11.73
C ASN A 21 -3.44 10.18 12.21
N HIS A 22 -2.26 10.07 12.81
CA HIS A 22 -1.77 8.81 13.36
C HIS A 22 -1.66 8.91 14.88
N ASN A 23 -2.34 8.02 15.60
CA ASN A 23 -2.28 7.92 17.06
C ASN A 23 -2.55 9.26 17.79
N GLY A 24 -3.46 10.07 17.24
CA GLY A 24 -3.87 11.37 17.78
C GLY A 24 -3.00 12.54 17.32
N PHE A 25 -1.88 12.29 16.63
CA PHE A 25 -1.06 13.36 16.04
C PHE A 25 -1.61 13.73 14.66
N GLN A 26 -2.04 14.97 14.50
CA GLN A 26 -2.52 15.51 13.22
C GLN A 26 -1.37 16.06 12.40
N TYR A 27 -1.10 15.46 11.24
CA TYR A 27 -0.11 15.96 10.31
C TYR A 27 -0.68 17.07 9.43
N THR A 28 0.19 18.00 9.04
CA THR A 28 -0.09 19.08 8.08
C THR A 28 1.03 19.20 7.06
N THR A 29 0.79 19.88 5.94
CA THR A 29 1.85 20.23 4.99
C THR A 29 2.81 21.25 5.61
N GLY A 30 4.11 21.05 5.42
CA GLY A 30 5.16 21.84 6.05
C GLY A 30 5.72 21.17 7.30
N ILE A 31 6.24 21.99 8.22
CA ILE A 31 6.91 21.53 9.43
C ILE A 31 5.90 20.94 10.42
N ASN A 32 6.18 19.72 10.87
CA ASN A 32 5.47 19.01 11.93
C ASN A 32 6.46 18.76 13.07
N ILE A 33 6.13 19.25 14.26
CA ILE A 33 6.93 19.10 15.48
C ILE A 33 6.18 18.14 16.41
N LEU A 34 6.90 17.16 16.95
CA LEU A 34 6.38 16.18 17.88
C LEU A 34 5.80 16.87 19.13
N ASP A 35 4.59 16.49 19.50
CA ASP A 35 3.83 17.06 20.63
C ASP A 35 4.14 16.36 21.97
N LYS A 36 5.08 15.41 21.96
CA LYS A 36 5.46 14.53 23.06
C LYS A 36 6.98 14.49 23.22
N PRO A 37 7.50 14.02 24.37
CA PRO A 37 8.92 13.78 24.53
C PRO A 37 9.46 12.86 23.43
N PHE A 38 10.62 13.20 22.88
CA PHE A 38 11.29 12.37 21.88
C PHE A 38 12.01 11.22 22.55
N GLU A 39 11.72 10.00 22.10
CA GLU A 39 12.33 8.78 22.64
C GLU A 39 13.51 8.34 21.79
N PHE A 40 14.72 8.32 22.35
CA PHE A 40 15.94 7.93 21.63
C PHE A 40 16.12 6.41 21.51
N ALA A 41 15.46 5.62 22.35
CA ALA A 41 15.61 4.17 22.40
C ALA A 41 14.26 3.43 22.27
N GLY A 42 14.33 2.15 21.91
CA GLY A 42 13.16 1.28 21.75
C GLY A 42 12.59 1.22 20.32
N SER A 43 11.79 0.19 20.09
CA SER A 43 11.03 -0.04 18.84
C SER A 43 9.58 0.34 19.04
N CYS A 44 8.99 1.00 18.04
CA CYS A 44 7.56 1.36 18.02
C CYS A 44 7.10 2.09 19.32
N VAL A 45 7.99 2.90 19.88
CA VAL A 45 7.75 3.64 21.12
C VAL A 45 6.85 4.84 20.86
N LYS A 46 6.08 5.23 21.88
CA LYS A 46 5.31 6.47 21.85
C LYS A 46 6.30 7.64 21.94
N GLY A 47 6.48 8.41 20.86
CA GLY A 47 7.34 9.59 20.91
C GLY A 47 8.24 9.80 19.70
N GLY A 48 7.70 9.69 18.48
CA GLY A 48 8.46 9.99 17.27
C GLY A 48 7.59 10.07 16.02
N LEU A 49 7.96 10.97 15.11
CA LEU A 49 7.33 11.10 13.80
C LEU A 49 8.03 10.12 12.84
N TYR A 50 7.39 8.98 12.62
CA TYR A 50 7.97 7.88 11.83
C TYR A 50 7.93 8.13 10.31
N PHE A 51 9.03 7.79 9.65
CA PHE A 51 9.23 7.81 8.19
C PHE A 51 10.20 6.69 7.76
N THR A 52 10.35 6.49 6.46
CA THR A 52 11.19 5.45 5.86
C THR A 52 11.86 5.95 4.58
N ASP A 53 12.75 5.15 3.98
CA ASP A 53 13.34 5.41 2.67
C ASP A 53 12.56 4.68 1.56
N LYS A 54 12.88 5.02 0.31
CA LYS A 54 12.21 4.45 -0.86
C LYS A 54 12.24 2.93 -0.89
N GLU A 55 13.38 2.34 -0.53
CA GLU A 55 13.60 0.90 -0.59
C GLU A 55 12.70 0.14 0.38
N ASN A 56 12.35 0.75 1.52
CA ASN A 56 11.53 0.12 2.57
C ASN A 56 10.07 0.58 2.56
N LEU A 57 9.69 1.55 1.73
CA LEU A 57 8.36 2.16 1.70
C LEU A 57 7.21 1.14 1.57
N HIS A 58 7.40 0.09 0.77
CA HIS A 58 6.37 -0.91 0.47
C HIS A 58 5.92 -1.74 1.68
N TRP A 59 6.74 -1.81 2.73
CA TRP A 59 6.37 -2.47 3.98
C TRP A 59 5.33 -1.69 4.79
N PHE A 60 5.15 -0.40 4.49
CA PHE A 60 4.29 0.50 5.24
C PHE A 60 2.98 0.84 4.53
N TYR A 61 2.72 0.27 3.35
CA TYR A 61 1.50 0.55 2.57
C TYR A 61 0.20 0.26 3.32
N MET A 62 0.20 -0.68 4.27
CA MET A 62 -0.99 -0.99 5.08
C MET A 62 -1.43 0.13 6.03
N TYR A 63 -0.57 1.14 6.27
CA TYR A 63 -0.84 2.20 7.24
C TYR A 63 -1.59 3.41 6.66
N GLY A 64 -1.92 3.39 5.36
CA GLY A 64 -2.65 4.51 4.76
C GLY A 64 -2.75 4.50 3.25
N ILE A 65 -3.21 5.63 2.72
CA ILE A 65 -3.55 5.82 1.30
C ILE A 65 -2.78 6.97 0.66
N TRP A 66 -2.00 7.71 1.43
CA TRP A 66 -1.17 8.80 0.96
C TRP A 66 0.30 8.47 1.15
N VAL A 67 1.13 8.86 0.18
CA VAL A 67 2.58 8.91 0.29
C VAL A 67 2.99 10.38 0.42
N ARG A 68 3.66 10.74 1.51
CA ARG A 68 4.24 12.07 1.73
C ARG A 68 5.74 12.02 1.52
N VAL A 69 6.27 12.99 0.77
CA VAL A 69 7.71 13.26 0.76
C VAL A 69 8.09 13.89 2.09
N VAL A 70 9.20 13.41 2.67
CA VAL A 70 9.72 13.86 3.97
C VAL A 70 11.05 14.53 3.77
N LYS A 71 11.23 15.70 4.39
CA LYS A 71 12.56 16.28 4.64
C LYS A 71 12.79 16.36 6.15
N ILE A 72 14.06 16.29 6.54
CA ILE A 72 14.49 16.44 7.92
C ILE A 72 15.00 17.87 8.10
N PRO A 73 14.34 18.70 8.92
CA PRO A 73 14.83 20.04 9.23
C PRO A 73 16.17 20.00 9.97
N ASP A 74 17.01 21.00 9.73
CA ASP A 74 18.31 21.13 10.40
C ASP A 74 18.18 21.08 11.93
N GLY A 75 18.96 20.23 12.58
CA GLY A 75 18.98 20.09 14.03
C GLY A 75 17.84 19.26 14.62
N ALA A 76 17.01 18.63 13.79
CA ALA A 76 16.04 17.64 14.25
C ALA A 76 16.76 16.41 14.84
N ASN A 77 16.27 15.90 15.96
CA ASN A 77 16.75 14.63 16.50
C ASN A 77 16.21 13.49 15.64
N VAL A 78 17.09 12.61 15.15
CA VAL A 78 16.71 11.45 14.33
C VAL A 78 17.35 10.18 14.85
N VAL A 79 16.55 9.12 14.98
CA VAL A 79 17.04 7.78 15.33
C VAL A 79 16.45 6.73 14.40
N GLU A 80 17.29 5.76 14.00
CA GLU A 80 16.81 4.56 13.31
C GLU A 80 16.12 3.67 14.34
N ASP A 81 14.94 3.15 14.00
CA ASP A 81 14.25 2.20 14.85
C ASP A 81 15.02 0.87 14.88
N PRO A 82 15.24 0.26 16.06
CA PRO A 82 16.05 -0.95 16.17
C PRO A 82 15.37 -2.18 15.56
N ASP A 83 14.04 -2.18 15.42
CA ASP A 83 13.31 -3.27 14.78
C ASP A 83 13.32 -3.12 13.25
N LYS A 84 13.95 -4.10 12.61
CA LYS A 84 14.14 -4.21 11.16
C LYS A 84 13.36 -5.39 10.57
N SER A 85 12.50 -6.06 11.34
CA SER A 85 11.76 -7.25 10.92
C SER A 85 10.83 -6.98 9.73
N ILE A 86 10.27 -5.77 9.66
CA ILE A 86 9.38 -5.29 8.60
C ILE A 86 10.07 -4.29 7.66
N GLY A 87 11.40 -4.16 7.71
CA GLY A 87 12.13 -3.12 6.98
C GLY A 87 12.55 -1.94 7.86
N ARG A 88 13.37 -1.07 7.27
CA ARG A 88 14.01 0.04 7.99
C ARG A 88 13.05 1.22 8.11
N LYS A 89 13.01 1.81 9.30
CA LYS A 89 12.26 3.03 9.58
C LYS A 89 13.05 3.90 10.54
N TRP A 90 12.81 5.19 10.46
CA TRP A 90 13.38 6.20 11.35
C TRP A 90 12.26 6.97 12.00
N ARG A 91 12.59 7.63 13.11
CA ARG A 91 11.71 8.59 13.75
C ARG A 91 12.50 9.86 14.03
N ALA A 92 11.80 10.99 13.94
CA ALA A 92 12.33 12.29 14.31
C ALA A 92 11.38 13.03 15.26
N ASP A 93 11.91 14.00 15.98
CA ASP A 93 11.13 14.98 16.74
C ASP A 93 10.54 16.07 15.82
N GLN A 94 11.10 16.27 14.63
CA GLN A 94 10.58 17.17 13.62
C GLN A 94 10.75 16.61 12.21
N ILE A 95 9.71 16.74 11.38
CA ILE A 95 9.77 16.43 9.94
C ILE A 95 9.06 17.52 9.14
N GLU A 96 9.49 17.77 7.91
CA GLU A 96 8.73 18.56 6.94
C GLU A 96 8.01 17.61 5.97
N LEU A 97 6.68 17.71 5.89
CA LEU A 97 5.89 17.00 4.90
C LEU A 97 5.69 17.88 3.66
N CYS A 98 6.30 17.49 2.55
CA CYS A 98 6.24 18.21 1.29
C CYS A 98 5.08 17.70 0.42
N GLU A 99 5.35 17.18 -0.77
CA GLU A 99 4.36 16.69 -1.72
C GLU A 99 3.57 15.50 -1.16
N ARG A 100 2.30 15.38 -1.60
CA ARG A 100 1.38 14.30 -1.26
C ARG A 100 0.91 13.60 -2.53
N TYR A 101 1.06 12.28 -2.54
CA TYR A 101 0.67 11.43 -3.67
C TYR A 101 -0.35 10.38 -3.22
N PRO A 102 -1.42 10.12 -3.98
CA PRO A 102 -2.28 8.97 -3.72
C PRO A 102 -1.49 7.67 -3.93
N LEU A 103 -1.48 6.77 -2.94
CA LEU A 103 -0.70 5.53 -3.00
C LEU A 103 -1.17 4.59 -4.12
N TYR A 104 -2.48 4.54 -4.37
CA TYR A 104 -3.13 3.72 -5.39
C TYR A 104 -3.54 4.58 -6.58
N ASP A 105 -2.54 5.14 -7.26
CA ASP A 105 -2.67 5.97 -8.46
C ASP A 105 -1.53 5.66 -9.44
N VAL A 106 -1.87 5.58 -10.73
CA VAL A 106 -0.93 5.19 -11.80
C VAL A 106 0.25 6.15 -11.90
N ASN A 107 0.00 7.46 -11.80
CA ASN A 107 1.08 8.45 -11.88
C ASN A 107 2.05 8.32 -10.71
N THR A 108 1.53 8.03 -9.53
CA THR A 108 2.34 7.81 -8.33
C THR A 108 3.24 6.58 -8.46
N ILE A 109 2.70 5.47 -9.00
CA ILE A 109 3.50 4.27 -9.30
C ILE A 109 4.68 4.62 -10.21
N ILE A 110 4.43 5.37 -11.29
CA ILE A 110 5.44 5.75 -12.28
C ILE A 110 6.47 6.71 -11.70
N GLN A 111 6.01 7.82 -11.10
CA GLN A 111 6.88 8.90 -10.62
C GLN A 111 7.78 8.43 -9.48
N LEU A 112 7.20 7.72 -8.51
CA LEU A 112 7.95 7.24 -7.35
C LEU A 112 8.61 5.89 -7.60
N LYS A 113 8.32 5.20 -8.72
CA LYS A 113 8.75 3.83 -9.03
C LYS A 113 8.43 2.90 -7.86
N LEU A 114 7.16 2.86 -7.48
CA LEU A 114 6.70 2.07 -6.33
C LEU A 114 6.95 0.58 -6.54
N THR A 115 7.31 -0.12 -5.46
CA THR A 115 7.43 -1.58 -5.48
C THR A 115 6.04 -2.21 -5.39
N ILE A 116 5.63 -2.88 -6.46
CA ILE A 116 4.32 -3.55 -6.52
C ILE A 116 4.43 -4.94 -5.89
N THR A 117 3.94 -5.05 -4.66
CA THR A 117 3.84 -6.30 -3.88
C THR A 117 2.48 -6.96 -4.07
N GLU A 118 2.35 -8.22 -3.63
CA GLU A 118 1.05 -8.89 -3.52
C GLU A 118 0.05 -8.06 -2.70
N GLN A 119 0.46 -7.57 -1.53
CA GLN A 119 -0.38 -6.74 -0.67
C GLN A 119 -0.83 -5.43 -1.36
N TYR A 120 0.03 -4.82 -2.19
CA TYR A 120 -0.35 -3.64 -2.96
C TYR A 120 -1.52 -3.94 -3.90
N ILE A 121 -1.47 -5.07 -4.61
CA ILE A 121 -2.52 -5.49 -5.53
C ILE A 121 -3.81 -5.83 -4.77
N ILE A 122 -3.71 -6.54 -3.65
CA ILE A 122 -4.87 -6.86 -2.80
C ILE A 122 -5.55 -5.58 -2.32
N ASN A 123 -4.78 -4.58 -1.87
CA ASN A 123 -5.34 -3.30 -1.43
C ASN A 123 -5.92 -2.48 -2.60
N ALA A 124 -5.30 -2.52 -3.79
CA ALA A 124 -5.90 -1.91 -4.98
C ALA A 124 -7.25 -2.58 -5.31
N CYS A 125 -7.37 -3.89 -5.09
CA CYS A 125 -8.64 -4.60 -5.23
C CYS A 125 -9.66 -4.21 -4.15
N SER A 126 -9.23 -4.12 -2.89
CA SER A 126 -10.11 -3.71 -1.79
C SER A 126 -10.62 -2.28 -1.93
N LEU A 127 -9.93 -1.44 -2.71
CA LEU A 127 -10.29 -0.04 -2.98
C LEU A 127 -10.96 0.16 -4.34
N GLY A 128 -11.18 -0.91 -5.12
CA GLY A 128 -11.84 -0.83 -6.42
C GLY A 128 -11.05 -0.07 -7.49
N LYS A 129 -9.71 -0.06 -7.40
CA LYS A 129 -8.82 0.71 -8.27
C LYS A 129 -8.57 0.01 -9.61
N ILE A 130 -9.63 -0.12 -10.41
CA ILE A 130 -9.60 -0.81 -11.71
C ILE A 130 -8.55 -0.19 -12.65
N ASP A 131 -8.45 1.13 -12.68
CA ASP A 131 -7.46 1.86 -13.48
C ASP A 131 -6.01 1.49 -13.12
N VAL A 132 -5.73 1.34 -11.82
CA VAL A 132 -4.44 0.86 -11.34
C VAL A 132 -4.21 -0.58 -11.73
N LEU A 133 -5.20 -1.46 -11.56
CA LEU A 133 -5.09 -2.88 -11.88
C LEU A 133 -4.88 -3.11 -13.39
N ASP A 134 -5.60 -2.38 -14.24
CA ASP A 134 -5.39 -2.34 -15.69
C ASP A 134 -3.97 -1.93 -16.05
N TYR A 135 -3.46 -0.87 -15.43
CA TYR A 135 -2.09 -0.43 -15.62
C TYR A 135 -1.07 -1.50 -15.19
N LEU A 136 -1.26 -2.12 -14.02
CA LEU A 136 -0.37 -3.17 -13.53
C LEU A 136 -0.36 -4.38 -14.46
N GLN A 137 -1.52 -4.78 -14.98
CA GLN A 137 -1.62 -5.92 -15.89
C GLN A 137 -0.95 -5.62 -17.22
N SER A 138 -1.29 -4.48 -17.84
CA SER A 138 -0.75 -4.08 -19.16
C SER A 138 0.75 -3.80 -19.15
N SER A 139 1.29 -3.33 -18.02
CA SER A 139 2.73 -3.10 -17.84
C SER A 139 3.53 -4.33 -17.42
N GLY A 140 2.87 -5.46 -17.15
CA GLY A 140 3.51 -6.67 -16.61
C GLY A 140 3.82 -6.61 -15.11
N LEU A 141 3.61 -5.46 -14.44
CA LEU A 141 3.87 -5.29 -13.00
C LEU A 141 2.92 -6.11 -12.11
N PHE A 142 1.81 -6.61 -12.65
CA PHE A 142 0.88 -7.51 -11.95
C PHE A 142 1.47 -8.91 -11.70
N TYR A 143 2.44 -9.32 -12.51
CA TYR A 143 2.99 -10.67 -12.51
C TYR A 143 4.36 -10.72 -11.85
N HIS A 144 4.74 -11.90 -11.38
CA HIS A 144 6.11 -12.13 -10.93
C HIS A 144 7.09 -12.08 -12.09
N ASP A 145 8.21 -11.36 -11.89
CA ASP A 145 9.31 -11.32 -12.83
C ASP A 145 10.25 -12.53 -12.61
N TYR A 146 9.84 -13.70 -13.11
CA TYR A 146 10.64 -14.93 -13.06
C TYR A 146 11.39 -15.24 -14.36
N GLY A 147 11.42 -14.31 -15.33
CA GLY A 147 12.10 -14.53 -16.62
C GLY A 147 11.60 -15.74 -17.43
N THR A 148 10.39 -16.25 -17.17
CA THR A 148 9.82 -17.42 -17.85
C THR A 148 8.47 -17.09 -18.51
N ILE A 149 8.05 -17.99 -19.41
CA ILE A 149 6.87 -17.85 -20.30
C ILE A 149 5.53 -17.83 -19.51
N LEU A 150 5.52 -18.22 -18.24
CA LEU A 150 4.31 -18.27 -17.41
C LEU A 150 4.19 -17.00 -16.55
N GLN A 151 3.36 -16.06 -17.01
CA GLN A 151 2.97 -14.87 -16.26
C GLN A 151 2.06 -15.28 -15.09
N ARG A 152 2.67 -15.57 -13.93
CA ARG A 152 1.94 -15.87 -12.70
C ARG A 152 1.62 -14.58 -11.95
N PRO A 153 0.34 -14.27 -11.67
CA PRO A 153 -0.02 -13.15 -10.81
C PRO A 153 0.68 -13.17 -9.46
N LYS A 154 0.98 -11.98 -8.93
CA LYS A 154 1.54 -11.83 -7.58
C LYS A 154 0.54 -12.13 -6.46
N CYS A 155 -0.76 -11.87 -6.67
CA CYS A 155 -1.81 -12.23 -5.72
C CYS A 155 -2.58 -13.46 -6.16
N SER A 156 -3.18 -14.17 -5.20
CA SER A 156 -4.24 -15.12 -5.51
C SER A 156 -5.52 -14.38 -5.93
N ASP A 157 -6.26 -14.96 -6.87
CA ASP A 157 -7.59 -14.48 -7.23
C ASP A 157 -8.53 -14.48 -6.02
N LYS A 158 -8.43 -15.49 -5.15
CA LYS A 158 -9.25 -15.57 -3.94
C LYS A 158 -9.09 -14.32 -3.06
N ASP A 159 -7.86 -13.92 -2.74
CA ASP A 159 -7.62 -12.77 -1.85
C ASP A 159 -8.07 -11.47 -2.51
N CYS A 160 -7.74 -11.29 -3.78
CA CYS A 160 -8.09 -10.11 -4.56
C CYS A 160 -9.62 -9.99 -4.75
N LEU A 161 -10.33 -11.07 -5.08
CA LEU A 161 -11.79 -11.10 -5.25
C LEU A 161 -12.55 -10.98 -3.92
N TYR A 162 -12.07 -11.60 -2.83
CA TYR A 162 -12.69 -11.47 -1.52
C TYR A 162 -12.58 -10.03 -1.01
N ALA A 163 -11.40 -9.43 -1.12
CA ALA A 163 -11.19 -8.04 -0.72
C ALA A 163 -12.10 -7.07 -1.49
N ALA A 164 -12.25 -7.26 -2.80
CA ALA A 164 -13.16 -6.46 -3.62
C ALA A 164 -14.64 -6.67 -3.24
N ALA A 165 -15.06 -7.92 -3.03
CA ALA A 165 -16.44 -8.26 -2.67
C ALA A 165 -16.83 -7.70 -1.29
N ASP A 166 -15.97 -7.85 -0.29
CA ASP A 166 -16.21 -7.35 1.08
C ASP A 166 -16.37 -5.83 1.12
N ASN A 167 -15.75 -5.10 0.18
CA ASN A 167 -15.85 -3.64 0.04
C ASN A 167 -16.88 -3.19 -1.01
N GLY A 168 -17.61 -4.12 -1.63
CA GLY A 168 -18.69 -3.81 -2.58
C GLY A 168 -18.24 -3.38 -3.98
N HIS A 169 -17.00 -3.69 -4.39
CA HIS A 169 -16.44 -3.34 -5.70
C HIS A 169 -16.81 -4.38 -6.78
N LEU A 170 -18.08 -4.39 -7.19
CA LEU A 170 -18.62 -5.36 -8.16
C LEU A 170 -18.09 -5.17 -9.57
N ASP A 171 -17.88 -3.91 -9.96
CA ASP A 171 -17.25 -3.52 -11.21
C ASP A 171 -15.87 -4.15 -11.36
N LEU A 172 -15.13 -4.27 -10.26
CA LEU A 172 -13.85 -4.98 -10.24
C LEU A 172 -14.02 -6.48 -10.42
N LEU A 173 -15.05 -7.11 -9.83
CA LEU A 173 -15.32 -8.54 -10.04
C LEU A 173 -15.62 -8.85 -11.51
N ILE A 174 -16.38 -7.97 -12.18
CA ILE A 174 -16.65 -8.04 -13.63
C ILE A 174 -15.35 -7.83 -14.42
N TRP A 175 -14.57 -6.81 -14.05
CA TRP A 175 -13.28 -6.53 -14.66
C TRP A 175 -12.35 -7.75 -14.59
N TRP A 176 -12.23 -8.38 -13.42
CA TRP A 176 -11.38 -9.55 -13.22
C TRP A 176 -11.80 -10.70 -14.13
N ASN A 177 -13.10 -10.97 -14.26
CA ASN A 177 -13.61 -12.01 -15.15
C ASN A 177 -13.27 -11.74 -16.64
N ASN A 178 -13.22 -10.47 -17.03
CA ASN A 178 -12.91 -10.05 -18.40
C ASN A 178 -11.40 -9.90 -18.67
N SER A 179 -10.58 -9.82 -17.62
CA SER A 179 -9.14 -9.55 -17.71
C SER A 179 -8.31 -10.70 -18.31
N GLY A 180 -8.85 -11.91 -18.35
CA GLY A 180 -8.10 -13.13 -18.69
C GLY A 180 -7.13 -13.60 -17.60
N LEU A 181 -7.17 -12.99 -16.40
CA LEU A 181 -6.41 -13.45 -15.24
C LEU A 181 -6.89 -14.84 -14.77
N PRO A 182 -5.99 -15.70 -14.27
CA PRO A 182 -6.37 -17.03 -13.82
C PRO A 182 -7.29 -16.96 -12.61
N LEU A 183 -8.34 -17.79 -12.63
CA LEU A 183 -9.17 -18.10 -11.47
C LEU A 183 -8.67 -19.43 -10.88
N THR A 184 -8.14 -19.43 -9.66
CA THR A 184 -7.54 -20.62 -9.02
C THR A 184 -8.57 -21.53 -8.36
N THR A 185 -9.87 -21.31 -8.55
CA THR A 185 -10.90 -22.27 -8.17
C THR A 185 -10.94 -23.47 -9.11
N SER A 186 -9.96 -24.36 -8.92
CA SER A 186 -9.88 -25.79 -9.22
C SER A 186 -10.01 -26.27 -10.68
N LYS A 187 -9.23 -27.30 -10.99
CA LYS A 187 -9.14 -28.02 -12.27
C LYS A 187 -10.45 -28.65 -12.80
N ASN A 188 -11.62 -28.35 -12.23
CA ASN A 188 -12.93 -28.88 -12.62
C ASN A 188 -14.09 -27.85 -12.53
N ALA A 189 -13.84 -26.53 -12.54
CA ALA A 189 -14.92 -25.56 -12.35
C ALA A 189 -15.66 -25.21 -13.66
N HIS A 190 -16.83 -25.84 -13.86
CA HIS A 190 -17.99 -25.06 -14.31
C HIS A 190 -18.15 -23.89 -13.33
N PHE A 191 -18.32 -22.68 -13.86
CA PHE A 191 -18.48 -21.41 -13.15
C PHE A 191 -19.16 -21.59 -11.79
N SER A 192 -18.35 -21.44 -10.75
CA SER A 192 -18.81 -21.16 -9.41
C SER A 192 -17.68 -20.36 -8.82
N TYR A 193 -17.81 -19.03 -8.90
CA TYR A 193 -17.37 -18.19 -7.80
C TYR A 193 -17.67 -18.98 -6.52
N SER A 194 -16.65 -19.29 -5.70
CA SER A 194 -16.88 -20.11 -4.49
C SER A 194 -18.16 -19.61 -3.81
N ASP A 195 -19.05 -20.50 -3.35
CA ASP A 195 -20.38 -20.14 -2.81
C ASP A 195 -20.38 -18.91 -1.88
N ASN A 196 -19.22 -18.63 -1.28
CA ASN A 196 -18.90 -17.43 -0.52
C ASN A 196 -18.96 -16.10 -1.31
N VAL A 197 -18.37 -15.97 -2.51
CA VAL A 197 -18.40 -14.71 -3.30
C VAL A 197 -19.81 -14.45 -3.84
N ILE A 198 -20.51 -15.50 -4.29
CA ILE A 198 -21.93 -15.44 -4.68
C ILE A 198 -22.78 -15.05 -3.48
N GLY A 199 -22.55 -15.67 -2.32
CA GLY A 199 -23.22 -15.36 -1.06
C GLY A 199 -22.93 -13.95 -0.54
N MET A 200 -21.72 -13.44 -0.75
CA MET A 200 -21.30 -12.08 -0.35
C MET A 200 -21.88 -11.02 -1.29
N ALA A 201 -21.83 -11.24 -2.61
CA ALA A 201 -22.50 -10.38 -3.59
C ALA A 201 -24.02 -10.34 -3.36
N SER A 202 -24.62 -11.47 -2.95
CA SER A 202 -26.02 -11.55 -2.54
C SER A 202 -26.31 -10.77 -1.26
N LYS A 203 -25.48 -10.90 -0.22
CA LYS A 203 -25.60 -10.12 1.03
C LYS A 203 -25.46 -8.61 0.81
N ALA A 204 -24.65 -8.20 -0.16
CA ALA A 204 -24.52 -6.81 -0.59
C ALA A 204 -25.71 -6.32 -1.44
N GLY A 205 -26.72 -7.16 -1.72
CA GLY A 205 -27.94 -6.81 -2.46
C GLY A 205 -27.79 -6.84 -3.99
N ASN A 206 -26.72 -7.46 -4.52
CA ASN A 206 -26.32 -7.29 -5.91
C ASN A 206 -26.53 -8.56 -6.76
N VAL A 207 -27.79 -8.74 -7.19
CA VAL A 207 -28.26 -9.90 -7.98
C VAL A 207 -27.59 -10.09 -9.35
N LYS A 208 -26.89 -9.09 -9.88
CA LYS A 208 -26.22 -9.19 -11.20
C LYS A 208 -25.06 -10.18 -11.21
N ILE A 209 -24.39 -10.38 -10.08
CA ILE A 209 -23.30 -11.37 -9.95
C ILE A 209 -23.84 -12.80 -9.83
N LEU A 210 -25.11 -12.97 -9.44
CA LEU A 210 -25.78 -14.29 -9.39
C LEU A 210 -26.05 -14.88 -10.79
N GLN A 211 -25.83 -14.09 -11.84
CA GLN A 211 -26.10 -14.44 -13.24
C GLN A 211 -24.80 -14.54 -14.07
N LEU A 212 -23.64 -14.31 -13.47
CA LEU A 212 -22.30 -14.49 -14.06
C LEU A 212 -21.81 -15.91 -13.79
#